data_AF-A0A315XXK7-F1
#
_entry.id   AF-A0A315XXK7-F1
#
_cell.length_a   1.000
_cell.length_b   1.000
_cell.length_c   1.000
_cell.angle_alpha   90.00
_cell.angle_beta   90.00
_cell.angle_gamma   90.00
#
_symmetry.space_group_name_H-M   'P 1'
#
loop_
_entity.id
_entity.type
_entity.pdbx_description
1 polymer ?
#
loop_
_entity_poly.entity_id
_entity_poly.type
_entity_poly.pdbx_seq_one_letter_code
_entity_poly.pdbx_strand_id
1 'polypeptide(L)'
;MTKEELKKLSEIDLIRIKYALMSAIDDAPWEWIYPIAYIIAKTEGKETKDFRSFIDEYQIEMQLYHILAPVRDKWDTVNELSKTCSPDACKALLLFDDSFSQTERLGETPSGLAVLAAKLMNISSGKKVADLCAGTIPFIRDCKALGIDCDFLGSEIKTSIYNLAALRADILGNITVTHEDSLKLSGKYDYVFCHSVFGVKWKYYYPDCGHLASADWLFAQKCIELLDNGGKAVCIMTNGSTWNQCDLKMREKFIRSGFIETIVALPAKIYSNTAISSALMVLSKGNKEVNLIDASNIFTSSRRTNLLLEDNIAEILKAVGTTSPISCIVSNEEIAANDYELYPENYTKKKPDIANAVQFSELITRITRGAQIKAIELDELVCETKTNTRLLMLSDMSKGIISEKLPYLSKLEKRYEKYCANDGNIILSKNGYPVKTAVTSISGKEKVLVNGNLYIIELDRSKVEPYYLKAYFDSDKGQAQLKSICVGVSLLNIPVEALKKMQIPMRAMSEQKKIADKYLKKQQEVIELQKQLEAAEQELKKIF
;
A
#
# COMPACT_ATOMS: atom_id res chain seq x y z
N MET A 1 -9.43 -20.93 -26.28
CA MET A 1 -8.17 -20.38 -26.82
C MET A 1 -6.98 -21.04 -26.13
N THR A 2 -5.94 -21.41 -26.86
CA THR A 2 -4.72 -22.04 -26.33
C THR A 2 -3.71 -21.01 -25.80
N LYS A 3 -2.73 -21.49 -25.02
CA LYS A 3 -1.62 -20.66 -24.53
C LYS A 3 -0.80 -20.08 -25.67
N GLU A 4 -0.53 -20.87 -26.70
CA GLU A 4 0.26 -20.49 -27.87
C GLU A 4 -0.45 -19.40 -28.69
N GLU A 5 -1.78 -19.49 -28.83
CA GLU A 5 -2.59 -18.45 -29.45
C GLU A 5 -2.54 -17.14 -28.66
N LEU A 6 -2.76 -17.19 -27.34
CA LEU A 6 -2.69 -15.99 -26.48
C LEU A 6 -1.33 -15.30 -26.55
N LYS A 7 -0.25 -16.08 -26.56
CA LYS A 7 1.10 -15.55 -26.70
C LYS A 7 1.26 -14.80 -28.03
N LYS A 8 0.84 -15.40 -29.15
CA LYS A 8 0.89 -14.73 -30.47
C LYS A 8 0.09 -13.44 -30.50
N LEU A 9 -1.12 -13.45 -29.94
CA LEU A 9 -1.98 -12.26 -29.89
C LEU A 9 -1.37 -11.13 -29.04
N SER A 10 -0.66 -11.48 -27.95
CA SER A 10 -0.02 -10.48 -27.08
C SER A 10 1.13 -9.71 -27.74
N GLU A 11 1.68 -10.23 -28.85
CA GLU A 11 2.76 -9.61 -29.62
C GLU A 11 2.26 -8.66 -30.70
N ILE A 12 0.94 -8.57 -30.93
CA ILE A 12 0.33 -7.72 -31.95
C ILE A 12 0.31 -6.26 -31.49
N ASP A 13 0.79 -5.35 -32.34
CA ASP A 13 0.67 -3.90 -32.13
C ASP A 13 -0.79 -3.44 -32.27
N LEU A 14 -1.35 -2.95 -31.17
CA LEU A 14 -2.75 -2.53 -31.08
C LEU A 14 -3.02 -1.16 -31.74
N ILE A 15 -1.99 -0.33 -31.98
CA ILE A 15 -2.16 1.05 -32.44
C ILE A 15 -2.91 1.09 -33.77
N ARG A 16 -2.50 0.24 -34.72
CA ARG A 16 -3.06 0.26 -36.08
C ARG A 16 -4.52 -0.16 -36.10
N ILE A 17 -4.87 -1.26 -35.41
CA ILE A 17 -6.25 -1.75 -35.36
C ILE A 17 -7.14 -0.77 -34.62
N LYS A 18 -6.66 -0.21 -33.50
CA LYS A 18 -7.40 0.78 -32.73
C LYS A 18 -7.70 2.03 -33.54
N TYR A 19 -6.70 2.56 -34.27
CA TYR A 19 -6.89 3.70 -35.14
C TYR A 19 -7.92 3.41 -36.23
N ALA A 20 -7.83 2.25 -36.90
CA ALA A 20 -8.78 1.85 -37.94
C ALA A 20 -10.23 1.81 -37.42
N LEU A 21 -10.46 1.20 -36.25
CA LEU A 21 -11.79 1.13 -35.65
C LEU A 21 -12.26 2.52 -35.18
N MET A 22 -11.40 3.30 -34.52
CA MET A 22 -11.75 4.64 -34.05
C MET A 22 -12.11 5.60 -35.20
N SER A 23 -11.40 5.50 -36.34
CA SER A 23 -11.69 6.34 -37.51
C SER A 23 -13.00 5.96 -38.19
N ALA A 24 -13.50 4.73 -38.01
CA ALA A 24 -14.71 4.25 -38.67
C ALA A 24 -16.00 4.46 -37.85
N ILE A 25 -15.89 4.68 -36.54
CA ILE A 25 -17.06 4.87 -35.68
C ILE A 25 -17.57 6.33 -35.64
N ASP A 26 -16.94 7.25 -36.35
CA ASP A 26 -17.29 8.67 -36.45
C ASP A 26 -17.54 9.34 -35.08
N ASP A 27 -18.76 9.82 -34.85
CA ASP A 27 -19.25 10.51 -33.65
C ASP A 27 -19.77 9.55 -32.55
N ALA A 28 -19.72 8.25 -32.79
CA ALA A 28 -20.15 7.28 -31.79
C ALA A 28 -19.20 7.23 -30.58
N PRO A 29 -19.67 6.78 -29.41
CA PRO A 29 -18.82 6.58 -28.25
C PRO A 29 -17.60 5.71 -28.59
N TRP A 30 -16.41 6.16 -28.19
CA TRP A 30 -15.15 5.49 -28.56
C TRP A 30 -15.08 4.03 -28.07
N GLU A 31 -15.85 3.70 -27.03
CA GLU A 31 -15.99 2.35 -26.48
C GLU A 31 -16.61 1.36 -27.48
N TRP A 32 -17.28 1.83 -28.53
CA TRP A 32 -17.91 0.98 -29.53
C TRP A 32 -16.88 0.21 -30.38
N ILE A 33 -15.59 0.57 -30.32
CA ILE A 33 -14.53 -0.25 -30.91
C ILE A 33 -14.51 -1.68 -30.36
N TYR A 34 -14.91 -1.91 -29.09
CA TYR A 34 -14.88 -3.25 -28.50
C TYR A 34 -16.02 -4.15 -29.01
N PRO A 35 -17.31 -3.75 -29.01
CA PRO A 35 -18.36 -4.49 -29.70
C PRO A 35 -18.05 -4.80 -31.17
N ILE A 36 -17.50 -3.84 -31.92
CA ILE A 36 -17.13 -4.05 -33.34
C ILE A 36 -15.99 -5.06 -33.46
N ALA A 37 -14.91 -4.88 -32.67
CA ALA A 37 -13.81 -5.84 -32.65
C ALA A 37 -14.29 -7.24 -32.26
N TYR A 38 -15.23 -7.35 -31.32
CA TYR A 38 -15.83 -8.62 -30.92
C TYR A 38 -16.54 -9.29 -32.08
N ILE A 39 -17.38 -8.57 -32.83
CA ILE A 39 -18.09 -9.13 -33.99
C ILE A 39 -17.09 -9.66 -35.01
N ILE A 40 -16.09 -8.86 -35.40
CA ILE A 40 -15.07 -9.26 -36.39
C ILE A 40 -14.27 -10.47 -35.90
N ALA A 41 -13.91 -10.49 -34.61
CA ALA A 41 -13.20 -11.61 -33.99
C ALA A 41 -14.05 -12.88 -33.96
N LYS A 42 -15.34 -12.78 -33.61
CA LYS A 42 -16.28 -13.91 -33.50
C LYS A 42 -16.62 -14.51 -34.86
N THR A 43 -16.72 -13.68 -35.90
CA THR A 43 -17.01 -14.14 -37.27
C THR A 43 -15.78 -14.60 -38.05
N GLU A 44 -14.59 -14.47 -37.48
CA GLU A 44 -13.31 -14.66 -38.18
C GLU A 44 -13.24 -13.81 -39.47
N GLY A 45 -13.77 -12.59 -39.41
CA GLY A 45 -13.81 -11.63 -40.53
C GLY A 45 -14.87 -11.92 -41.59
N LYS A 46 -15.75 -12.91 -41.38
CA LYS A 46 -16.86 -13.18 -42.29
C LYS A 46 -17.99 -12.18 -42.09
N GLU A 47 -18.54 -11.70 -43.19
CA GLU A 47 -19.74 -10.86 -43.20
C GLU A 47 -20.99 -11.69 -42.93
N THR A 48 -22.01 -11.04 -42.36
CA THR A 48 -23.38 -11.56 -42.32
C THR A 48 -24.33 -10.51 -42.88
N LYS A 49 -25.52 -10.95 -43.29
CA LYS A 49 -26.50 -10.10 -43.97
C LYS A 49 -26.91 -8.87 -43.15
N ASP A 50 -27.17 -9.08 -41.87
CA ASP A 50 -27.59 -8.04 -40.92
C ASP A 50 -27.27 -8.48 -39.49
N PHE A 51 -27.40 -7.55 -38.53
CA PHE A 51 -27.16 -7.81 -37.10
C PHE A 51 -27.95 -9.03 -36.59
N ARG A 52 -29.19 -9.23 -37.06
CA ARG A 52 -30.01 -10.35 -36.61
C ARG A 52 -29.45 -11.69 -37.10
N SER A 53 -29.02 -11.74 -38.36
CA SER A 53 -28.37 -12.92 -38.94
C SER A 53 -27.10 -13.26 -38.16
N PHE A 54 -26.28 -12.27 -37.76
CA PHE A 54 -25.14 -12.51 -36.87
C PHE A 54 -25.53 -13.12 -35.52
N ILE A 55 -26.55 -12.57 -34.85
CA ILE A 55 -27.03 -13.10 -33.55
C ILE A 55 -27.46 -14.57 -33.69
N ASP A 56 -28.22 -14.88 -34.74
CA ASP A 56 -28.77 -16.22 -34.97
C ASP A 56 -27.70 -17.23 -35.42
N GLU A 57 -26.83 -16.85 -36.37
CA GLU A 57 -25.78 -17.73 -36.93
C GLU A 57 -24.69 -18.07 -35.92
N TYR A 58 -24.30 -17.11 -35.06
CA TYR A 58 -23.23 -17.29 -34.07
C TYR A 58 -23.75 -17.58 -32.66
N GLN A 59 -25.07 -17.81 -32.53
CA GLN A 59 -25.74 -18.19 -31.27
C GLN A 59 -25.41 -17.25 -30.11
N ILE A 60 -25.50 -15.95 -30.37
CA ILE A 60 -25.11 -14.93 -29.39
C ILE A 60 -26.08 -14.92 -28.21
N GLU A 61 -25.54 -15.12 -27.01
CA GLU A 61 -26.33 -15.13 -25.78
C GLU A 61 -26.97 -13.77 -25.50
N MET A 62 -28.12 -13.78 -24.81
CA MET A 62 -28.90 -12.57 -24.50
C MET A 62 -28.08 -11.50 -23.75
N GLN A 63 -27.15 -11.92 -22.88
CA GLN A 63 -26.26 -11.00 -22.17
C GLN A 63 -25.36 -10.21 -23.13
N LEU A 64 -24.83 -10.85 -24.18
CA LEU A 64 -23.99 -10.21 -25.19
C LEU A 64 -24.84 -9.40 -26.17
N TYR A 65 -26.05 -9.84 -26.49
CA TYR A 65 -26.97 -9.08 -27.35
C TYR A 65 -27.12 -7.63 -26.87
N HIS A 66 -27.33 -7.39 -25.57
CA HIS A 66 -27.49 -6.04 -25.04
C HIS A 66 -26.23 -5.18 -25.16
N ILE A 67 -25.06 -5.81 -25.12
CA ILE A 67 -23.76 -5.14 -25.27
C ILE A 67 -23.52 -4.76 -26.74
N LEU A 68 -23.98 -5.60 -27.67
CA LEU A 68 -23.76 -5.44 -29.11
C LEU A 68 -24.87 -4.64 -29.80
N ALA A 69 -26.06 -4.56 -29.22
CA ALA A 69 -27.19 -3.82 -29.78
C ALA A 69 -26.88 -2.37 -30.21
N PRO A 70 -26.02 -1.60 -29.52
CA PRO A 70 -25.67 -0.25 -29.95
C PRO A 70 -25.03 -0.17 -31.34
N VAL A 71 -24.31 -1.21 -31.78
CA VAL A 71 -23.65 -1.20 -33.10
C VAL A 71 -24.54 -1.72 -34.24
N ARG A 72 -25.78 -2.11 -33.93
CA ARG A 72 -26.76 -2.61 -34.92
C ARG A 72 -26.98 -1.62 -36.07
N ASP A 73 -27.12 -0.33 -35.76
CA ASP A 73 -27.44 0.69 -36.76
C ASP A 73 -26.21 1.12 -37.58
N LYS A 74 -25.01 0.59 -37.24
CA LYS A 74 -23.76 0.78 -37.99
C LYS A 74 -23.30 -0.51 -38.68
N TRP A 75 -24.21 -1.41 -39.05
CA TRP A 75 -23.87 -2.74 -39.58
C TRP A 75 -23.05 -2.69 -40.88
N ASP A 76 -23.34 -1.73 -41.77
CA ASP A 76 -22.57 -1.55 -43.01
C ASP A 76 -21.09 -1.26 -42.69
N THR A 77 -20.83 -0.40 -41.71
CA THR A 77 -19.48 -0.13 -41.20
C THR A 77 -18.83 -1.38 -40.63
N VAL A 78 -19.57 -2.21 -39.89
CA VAL A 78 -19.06 -3.48 -39.34
C VAL A 78 -18.65 -4.44 -40.47
N ASN A 79 -19.46 -4.56 -41.52
CA ASN A 79 -19.16 -5.39 -42.69
C ASN A 79 -17.95 -4.87 -43.48
N GLU A 80 -17.81 -3.55 -43.66
CA GLU A 80 -16.63 -2.94 -44.28
C GLU A 80 -15.35 -3.18 -43.46
N LEU A 81 -15.43 -3.00 -42.14
CA LEU A 81 -14.31 -3.28 -41.25
C LEU A 81 -13.93 -4.76 -41.23
N SER A 82 -14.90 -5.67 -41.34
CA SER A 82 -14.66 -7.12 -41.40
C SER A 82 -13.78 -7.52 -42.60
N LYS A 83 -13.82 -6.75 -43.70
CA LYS A 83 -12.97 -6.98 -44.89
C LYS A 83 -11.54 -6.50 -44.73
N THR A 84 -11.34 -5.48 -43.89
CA THR A 84 -10.08 -4.71 -43.84
C THR A 84 -9.29 -4.94 -42.57
N CYS A 85 -9.96 -5.27 -41.46
CA CYS A 85 -9.35 -5.54 -40.17
C CYS A 85 -9.01 -7.02 -40.01
N SER A 86 -7.85 -7.32 -39.44
CA SER A 86 -7.46 -8.69 -39.10
C SER A 86 -8.28 -9.19 -37.89
N PRO A 87 -8.92 -10.37 -37.97
CA PRO A 87 -9.60 -10.98 -36.82
C PRO A 87 -8.67 -11.15 -35.61
N ASP A 88 -7.41 -11.54 -35.84
CA ASP A 88 -6.40 -11.66 -34.78
C ASP A 88 -6.05 -10.31 -34.16
N ALA A 89 -6.01 -9.24 -34.96
CA ALA A 89 -5.79 -7.90 -34.42
C ALA A 89 -6.99 -7.42 -33.58
N CYS A 90 -8.22 -7.75 -33.98
CA CYS A 90 -9.42 -7.50 -33.19
C CYS A 90 -9.43 -8.30 -31.89
N LYS A 91 -9.05 -9.59 -31.91
CA LYS A 91 -8.86 -10.41 -30.72
C LYS A 91 -7.79 -9.82 -29.79
N ALA A 92 -6.65 -9.40 -30.34
CA ALA A 92 -5.59 -8.78 -29.55
C ALA A 92 -6.05 -7.47 -28.90
N LEU A 93 -6.76 -6.61 -29.63
CA LEU A 93 -7.35 -5.38 -29.08
C LEU A 93 -8.30 -5.70 -27.92
N LEU A 94 -9.21 -6.65 -28.11
CA LEU A 94 -10.16 -7.05 -27.07
C LEU A 94 -9.44 -7.51 -25.81
N LEU A 95 -8.41 -8.35 -25.93
CA LEU A 95 -7.78 -9.03 -24.79
C LEU A 95 -6.69 -8.21 -24.08
N PHE A 96 -6.02 -7.30 -24.80
CA PHE A 96 -4.80 -6.64 -24.30
C PHE A 96 -4.88 -5.11 -24.27
N ASP A 97 -5.88 -4.46 -24.88
CA ASP A 97 -6.05 -3.01 -24.69
C ASP A 97 -6.57 -2.72 -23.28
N ASP A 98 -5.88 -1.83 -22.57
CA ASP A 98 -6.18 -1.44 -21.19
C ASP A 98 -6.75 -0.01 -21.09
N SER A 99 -7.04 0.63 -22.24
CA SER A 99 -7.40 2.05 -22.27
C SER A 99 -8.72 2.32 -21.58
N PHE A 100 -9.65 1.38 -21.64
CA PHE A 100 -10.93 1.46 -20.94
C PHE A 100 -10.77 1.57 -19.44
N SER A 101 -9.87 0.77 -18.87
CA SER A 101 -9.58 0.80 -17.44
C SER A 101 -8.84 2.09 -17.06
N GLN A 102 -7.92 2.57 -17.91
CA GLN A 102 -7.22 3.84 -17.70
C GLN A 102 -8.18 5.05 -17.70
N THR A 103 -9.12 5.12 -18.65
CA THR A 103 -10.11 6.22 -18.72
C THR A 103 -11.01 6.26 -17.50
N GLU A 104 -11.37 5.08 -16.98
CA GLU A 104 -12.22 4.94 -15.80
C GLU A 104 -11.45 5.13 -14.48
N ARG A 105 -10.14 5.42 -14.54
CA ARG A 105 -9.22 5.52 -13.40
C ARG A 105 -9.24 4.28 -12.50
N LEU A 106 -9.63 3.14 -13.07
CA LEU A 106 -9.63 1.84 -12.40
C LEU A 106 -8.26 1.19 -12.66
N GLY A 107 -7.65 0.65 -11.61
CA GLY A 107 -6.39 -0.07 -11.75
C GLY A 107 -6.67 -1.52 -12.14
N GLU A 108 -6.30 -1.93 -13.35
CA GLU A 108 -6.23 -3.37 -13.66
C GLU A 108 -5.16 -4.04 -12.81
N THR A 109 -5.37 -5.32 -12.50
CA THR A 109 -4.34 -6.18 -11.91
C THR A 109 -3.16 -6.27 -12.87
N PRO A 110 -1.94 -5.81 -12.49
CA PRO A 110 -0.78 -5.92 -13.35
C PRO A 110 -0.42 -7.38 -13.61
N SER A 111 0.02 -7.70 -14.83
CA SER A 111 0.15 -9.10 -15.25
C SER A 111 1.09 -9.93 -14.39
N GLY A 112 2.25 -9.37 -14.02
CA GLY A 112 3.18 -10.05 -13.12
C GLY A 112 2.59 -10.33 -11.73
N LEU A 113 1.66 -9.49 -11.25
CA LEU A 113 0.95 -9.72 -9.99
C LEU A 113 -0.08 -10.85 -10.13
N ALA A 114 -0.82 -10.89 -11.24
CA ALA A 114 -1.76 -11.97 -11.54
C ALA A 114 -1.04 -13.33 -11.64
N VAL A 115 0.10 -13.37 -12.34
CA VAL A 115 0.94 -14.57 -12.46
C VAL A 115 1.49 -15.00 -11.11
N LEU A 116 1.98 -14.07 -10.28
CA LEU A 116 2.44 -14.38 -8.92
C LEU A 116 1.31 -14.99 -8.08
N ALA A 117 0.11 -14.40 -8.12
CA ALA A 117 -1.05 -14.89 -7.39
C ALA A 117 -1.44 -16.32 -7.82
N ALA A 118 -1.51 -16.59 -9.13
CA ALA A 118 -1.82 -17.91 -9.66
C ALA A 118 -0.78 -18.97 -9.24
N LYS A 119 0.51 -18.61 -9.26
CA LYS A 119 1.60 -19.52 -8.85
C LYS A 119 1.61 -19.76 -7.33
N LEU A 120 1.34 -18.74 -6.51
CA LEU A 120 1.24 -18.89 -5.05
C LEU A 120 0.06 -19.78 -4.62
N MET A 121 -1.07 -19.70 -5.32
CA MET A 121 -2.19 -20.61 -5.11
C MET A 121 -1.93 -22.03 -5.64
N ASN A 122 -0.93 -22.20 -6.50
CA ASN A 122 -0.66 -23.45 -7.23
C ASN A 122 -1.93 -23.97 -7.94
N ILE A 123 -2.53 -23.10 -8.77
CA ILE A 123 -3.78 -23.42 -9.47
C ILE A 123 -3.57 -24.57 -10.44
N SER A 124 -4.34 -25.64 -10.27
CA SER A 124 -4.42 -26.76 -11.20
C SER A 124 -5.61 -26.64 -12.14
N SER A 125 -5.44 -26.97 -13.42
CA SER A 125 -6.53 -27.04 -14.41
C SER A 125 -7.67 -27.98 -13.99
N GLY A 126 -8.86 -27.76 -14.54
CA GLY A 126 -10.08 -28.54 -14.25
C GLY A 126 -10.73 -28.21 -12.91
N LYS A 127 -10.28 -27.15 -12.23
CA LYS A 127 -10.81 -26.68 -10.94
C LYS A 127 -11.73 -25.49 -11.10
N LYS A 128 -12.45 -25.14 -10.03
CA LYS A 128 -13.31 -23.94 -9.97
C LYS A 128 -12.52 -22.77 -9.41
N VAL A 129 -12.47 -21.67 -10.15
CA VAL A 129 -11.72 -20.46 -9.78
C VAL A 129 -12.66 -19.25 -9.81
N ALA A 130 -12.79 -18.56 -8.68
CA ALA A 130 -13.50 -17.29 -8.62
C ALA A 130 -12.52 -16.09 -8.67
N ASP A 131 -12.88 -15.05 -9.40
CA ASP A 131 -12.23 -13.76 -9.46
C ASP A 131 -13.22 -12.67 -8.97
N LEU A 132 -12.94 -12.11 -7.79
CA LEU A 132 -13.76 -11.09 -7.16
C LEU A 132 -13.24 -9.71 -7.54
N CYS A 133 -14.15 -8.81 -7.88
CA CYS A 133 -13.82 -7.53 -8.50
C CYS A 133 -12.99 -7.74 -9.77
N ALA A 134 -13.46 -8.65 -10.63
CA ALA A 134 -12.71 -9.17 -11.76
C ALA A 134 -12.32 -8.09 -12.78
N GLY A 135 -12.95 -6.91 -12.74
CA GLY A 135 -12.70 -5.86 -13.70
C GLY A 135 -12.95 -6.37 -15.11
N THR A 136 -11.99 -6.14 -16.00
CA THR A 136 -11.99 -6.61 -17.39
C THR A 136 -11.36 -8.01 -17.55
N ILE A 137 -11.37 -8.82 -16.48
CA ILE A 137 -10.83 -10.19 -16.33
C ILE A 137 -9.32 -10.39 -16.60
N PRO A 138 -8.41 -9.47 -16.20
CA PRO A 138 -6.98 -9.61 -16.47
C PRO A 138 -6.35 -10.82 -15.76
N PHE A 139 -6.79 -11.16 -14.54
CA PHE A 139 -6.27 -12.33 -13.82
C PHE A 139 -6.63 -13.64 -14.52
N ILE A 140 -7.88 -13.80 -14.95
CA ILE A 140 -8.35 -14.98 -15.69
C ILE A 140 -7.61 -15.09 -17.04
N ARG A 141 -7.47 -13.98 -17.77
CA ARG A 141 -6.68 -13.93 -19.03
C ARG A 141 -5.26 -14.46 -18.80
N ASP A 142 -4.60 -13.98 -17.75
CA ASP A 142 -3.21 -14.35 -17.46
C ASP A 142 -3.09 -15.80 -16.96
N CYS A 143 -4.09 -16.33 -16.25
CA CYS A 143 -4.18 -17.76 -15.95
C CYS A 143 -4.22 -18.60 -17.24
N LYS A 144 -5.07 -18.22 -18.22
CA LYS A 144 -5.12 -18.89 -19.52
C LYS A 144 -3.81 -18.76 -20.29
N ALA A 145 -3.13 -17.61 -20.22
CA ALA A 145 -1.81 -17.42 -20.81
C ALA A 145 -0.70 -18.27 -20.15
N LEU A 146 -0.90 -18.71 -18.89
CA LEU A 146 -0.04 -19.71 -18.25
C LEU A 146 -0.33 -21.14 -18.72
N GLY A 147 -1.47 -21.38 -19.38
CA GLY A 147 -1.97 -22.71 -19.75
C GLY A 147 -2.89 -23.32 -18.68
N ILE A 148 -3.39 -22.51 -17.75
CA ILE A 148 -4.34 -22.94 -16.72
C ILE A 148 -5.74 -22.87 -17.32
N ASP A 149 -6.36 -24.04 -17.53
CA ASP A 149 -7.72 -24.15 -18.03
C ASP A 149 -8.65 -24.66 -16.92
N CYS A 150 -9.41 -23.73 -16.35
CA CYS A 150 -10.31 -23.95 -15.23
C CYS A 150 -11.73 -23.49 -15.60
N ASP A 151 -12.69 -23.87 -14.75
CA ASP A 151 -14.01 -23.25 -14.74
C ASP A 151 -13.90 -21.93 -13.98
N PHE A 152 -13.76 -20.83 -14.73
CA PHE A 152 -13.57 -19.50 -14.16
C PHE A 152 -14.90 -18.77 -13.99
N LEU A 153 -15.06 -18.09 -12.86
CA LEU A 153 -16.13 -17.14 -12.62
C LEU A 153 -15.57 -15.78 -12.21
N GLY A 154 -15.86 -14.73 -12.96
CA GLY A 154 -15.57 -13.34 -12.59
C GLY A 154 -16.82 -12.60 -12.12
N SER A 155 -16.72 -11.78 -11.08
CA SER A 155 -17.82 -10.88 -10.65
C SER A 155 -17.40 -9.42 -10.77
N GLU A 156 -18.25 -8.59 -11.38
CA GLU A 156 -18.02 -7.17 -11.58
C GLU A 156 -19.31 -6.37 -11.34
N ILE A 157 -19.21 -5.28 -10.58
CA ILE A 157 -20.37 -4.47 -10.17
C ILE A 157 -20.68 -3.34 -11.16
N LYS A 158 -19.69 -2.90 -11.94
CA LYS A 158 -19.81 -1.76 -12.85
C LYS A 158 -20.16 -2.24 -14.25
N THR A 159 -21.35 -1.85 -14.73
CA THR A 159 -21.88 -2.23 -16.05
C THR A 159 -20.90 -2.02 -17.20
N SER A 160 -20.21 -0.87 -17.26
CA SER A 160 -19.31 -0.55 -18.38
C SER A 160 -18.11 -1.51 -18.45
N ILE A 161 -17.59 -1.91 -17.30
CA ILE A 161 -16.47 -2.85 -17.17
C ILE A 161 -16.94 -4.29 -17.39
N TYR A 162 -18.09 -4.64 -16.81
CA TYR A 162 -18.76 -5.93 -17.02
C TYR A 162 -18.98 -6.21 -18.52
N ASN A 163 -19.42 -5.20 -19.29
CA ASN A 163 -19.66 -5.37 -20.71
C ASN A 163 -18.41 -5.82 -21.47
N LEU A 164 -17.26 -5.18 -21.22
CA LEU A 164 -15.99 -5.58 -21.83
C LEU A 164 -15.52 -6.94 -21.32
N ALA A 165 -15.69 -7.23 -20.03
CA ALA A 165 -15.37 -8.53 -19.45
C ALA A 165 -16.16 -9.67 -20.10
N ALA A 166 -17.46 -9.47 -20.35
CA ALA A 166 -18.33 -10.46 -21.00
C ALA A 166 -17.89 -10.76 -22.44
N LEU A 167 -17.53 -9.73 -23.22
CA LEU A 167 -16.97 -9.92 -24.57
C LEU A 167 -15.65 -10.69 -24.53
N ARG A 168 -14.75 -10.36 -23.60
CA ARG A 168 -13.48 -11.07 -23.41
C ARG A 168 -13.70 -12.53 -23.00
N ALA A 169 -14.66 -12.78 -22.10
CA ALA A 169 -14.98 -14.10 -21.60
C ALA A 169 -15.45 -15.04 -22.72
N ASP A 170 -16.34 -14.57 -23.59
CA ASP A 170 -16.81 -15.35 -24.73
C ASP A 170 -15.70 -15.67 -25.74
N ILE A 171 -14.79 -14.72 -26.01
CA ILE A 171 -13.63 -14.94 -26.89
C ILE A 171 -12.64 -15.95 -26.30
N LEU A 172 -12.38 -15.88 -24.99
CA LEU A 172 -11.43 -16.77 -24.31
C LEU A 172 -12.00 -18.19 -24.08
N GLY A 173 -13.31 -18.30 -23.88
CA GLY A 173 -14.05 -19.54 -23.58
C GLY A 173 -13.83 -20.06 -22.16
N ASN A 174 -14.77 -20.88 -21.65
CA ASN A 174 -14.76 -21.44 -20.28
C ASN A 174 -14.67 -20.38 -19.16
N ILE A 175 -15.37 -19.25 -19.33
CA ILE A 175 -15.42 -18.18 -18.34
C ILE A 175 -16.87 -17.70 -18.21
N THR A 176 -17.37 -17.68 -16.98
CA THR A 176 -18.62 -17.00 -16.64
C THR A 176 -18.32 -15.65 -16.03
N VAL A 177 -19.02 -14.59 -16.44
CA VAL A 177 -18.93 -13.27 -15.80
C VAL A 177 -20.30 -12.88 -15.28
N THR A 178 -20.40 -12.48 -14.02
CA THR A 178 -21.64 -12.01 -13.40
C THR A 178 -21.60 -10.51 -13.13
N HIS A 179 -22.73 -9.86 -13.38
CA HIS A 179 -22.92 -8.43 -13.10
C HIS A 179 -23.52 -8.24 -11.70
N GLU A 180 -22.70 -8.33 -10.66
CA GLU A 180 -23.14 -8.25 -9.27
C GLU A 180 -22.05 -7.69 -8.34
N ASP A 181 -22.47 -7.34 -7.12
CA ASP A 181 -21.55 -7.01 -6.03
C ASP A 181 -20.83 -8.29 -5.57
N SER A 182 -19.50 -8.34 -5.70
CA SER A 182 -18.69 -9.51 -5.30
C SER A 182 -18.88 -9.92 -3.83
N LEU A 183 -19.29 -9.02 -2.94
CA LEU A 183 -19.62 -9.39 -1.55
C LEU A 183 -20.91 -10.21 -1.44
N LYS A 184 -21.76 -10.22 -2.47
CA LYS A 184 -22.99 -11.04 -2.56
C LYS A 184 -22.79 -12.36 -3.29
N LEU A 185 -21.67 -12.53 -3.98
CA LEU A 185 -21.35 -13.75 -4.72
C LEU A 185 -21.50 -14.99 -3.84
N SER A 186 -22.05 -16.06 -4.39
CA SER A 186 -22.28 -17.32 -3.66
C SER A 186 -21.56 -18.49 -4.33
N GLY A 187 -21.50 -19.63 -3.63
CA GLY A 187 -20.87 -20.85 -4.13
C GLY A 187 -19.61 -21.24 -3.36
N LYS A 188 -18.94 -22.27 -3.87
CA LYS A 188 -17.69 -22.83 -3.35
C LYS A 188 -16.70 -23.07 -4.48
N TYR A 189 -15.46 -22.68 -4.25
CA TYR A 189 -14.39 -22.67 -5.25
C TYR A 189 -13.11 -23.25 -4.68
N ASP A 190 -12.35 -23.97 -5.51
CA ASP A 190 -11.01 -24.47 -5.15
C ASP A 190 -10.04 -23.29 -4.97
N TYR A 191 -10.18 -22.25 -5.80
CA TYR A 191 -9.36 -21.06 -5.76
C TYR A 191 -10.17 -19.78 -5.83
N VAL A 192 -9.74 -18.76 -5.11
CA VAL A 192 -10.37 -17.43 -5.13
C VAL A 192 -9.31 -16.35 -5.24
N PHE A 193 -9.38 -15.52 -6.27
CA PHE A 193 -8.56 -14.32 -6.40
C PHE A 193 -9.40 -13.08 -6.11
N CYS A 194 -8.81 -12.08 -5.45
CA CYS A 194 -9.45 -10.79 -5.25
C CYS A 194 -8.43 -9.66 -5.30
N HIS A 195 -8.67 -8.72 -6.20
CA HIS A 195 -8.01 -7.42 -6.23
C HIS A 195 -9.08 -6.31 -6.20
N SER A 196 -9.57 -6.02 -5.00
CA SER A 196 -10.57 -4.97 -4.81
C SER A 196 -9.97 -3.57 -5.00
N VAL A 197 -10.82 -2.61 -5.35
CA VAL A 197 -10.43 -1.20 -5.40
C VAL A 197 -9.96 -0.72 -4.02
N PHE A 198 -8.77 -0.11 -3.96
CA PHE A 198 -8.23 0.40 -2.70
C PHE A 198 -9.06 1.57 -2.15
N GLY A 199 -9.25 1.58 -0.82
CA GLY A 199 -9.89 2.69 -0.12
C GLY A 199 -11.41 2.78 -0.30
N VAL A 200 -12.06 1.70 -0.74
CA VAL A 200 -13.52 1.61 -0.81
C VAL A 200 -14.12 1.89 0.57
N LYS A 201 -15.04 2.86 0.62
CA LYS A 201 -15.86 3.13 1.79
C LYS A 201 -17.09 2.23 1.76
N TRP A 202 -17.40 1.62 2.89
CA TRP A 202 -18.55 0.73 3.03
C TRP A 202 -19.44 1.22 4.18
N LYS A 203 -20.73 0.90 4.11
CA LYS A 203 -21.75 1.36 5.06
C LYS A 203 -22.36 0.24 5.91
N TYR A 204 -22.03 -1.03 5.61
CA TYR A 204 -22.58 -2.13 6.36
C TYR A 204 -21.96 -2.17 7.76
N TYR A 205 -22.72 -2.65 8.74
CA TYR A 205 -22.16 -3.01 10.03
C TYR A 205 -21.77 -4.48 9.96
N TYR A 206 -20.49 -4.78 10.15
CA TYR A 206 -20.04 -6.15 10.33
C TYR A 206 -19.73 -6.30 11.82
N PRO A 207 -20.39 -7.18 12.58
CA PRO A 207 -20.27 -7.20 14.05
C PRO A 207 -18.82 -7.30 14.56
N ASP A 208 -17.97 -8.00 13.81
CA ASP A 208 -16.54 -8.15 14.12
C ASP A 208 -15.68 -6.97 13.64
N CYS A 209 -16.19 -6.17 12.69
CA CYS A 209 -15.50 -5.02 12.09
C CYS A 209 -16.17 -3.72 12.56
N GLY A 210 -15.48 -2.92 13.37
CA GLY A 210 -15.96 -1.56 13.63
C GLY A 210 -16.15 -0.78 12.32
N HIS A 211 -16.99 0.27 12.32
CA HIS A 211 -17.27 1.11 11.14
C HIS A 211 -16.03 1.76 10.48
N LEU A 212 -14.85 1.61 11.08
CA LEU A 212 -13.58 2.17 10.63
C LEU A 212 -12.66 1.13 9.97
N ALA A 213 -13.03 -0.15 9.97
CA ALA A 213 -12.23 -1.20 9.33
C ALA A 213 -12.15 -0.98 7.81
N SER A 214 -11.02 -1.34 7.23
CA SER A 214 -10.83 -1.28 5.78
C SER A 214 -11.70 -2.31 5.07
N ALA A 215 -12.18 -1.96 3.87
CA ALA A 215 -12.94 -2.88 3.02
C ALA A 215 -12.09 -4.10 2.61
N ASP A 216 -10.76 -3.97 2.59
CA ASP A 216 -9.80 -5.05 2.33
C ASP A 216 -10.13 -6.32 3.15
N TRP A 217 -10.47 -6.17 4.44
CA TRP A 217 -10.81 -7.32 5.29
C TRP A 217 -12.19 -7.92 5.02
N LEU A 218 -13.13 -7.17 4.44
CA LEU A 218 -14.41 -7.71 4.00
C LEU A 218 -14.23 -8.63 2.80
N PHE A 219 -13.40 -8.22 1.85
CA PHE A 219 -13.06 -9.04 0.69
C PHE A 219 -12.23 -10.26 1.09
N ALA A 220 -11.28 -10.11 2.02
CA ALA A 220 -10.55 -11.26 2.57
C ALA A 220 -11.49 -12.26 3.26
N GLN A 221 -12.47 -11.76 4.03
CA GLN A 221 -13.50 -12.59 4.66
C GLN A 221 -14.38 -13.27 3.62
N LYS A 222 -14.76 -12.55 2.55
CA LYS A 222 -15.52 -13.12 1.44
C LYS A 222 -14.75 -14.23 0.72
N CYS A 223 -13.44 -14.07 0.54
CA CYS A 223 -12.59 -15.13 -0.01
C CYS A 223 -12.65 -16.40 0.84
N ILE A 224 -12.52 -16.29 2.17
CA ILE A 224 -12.64 -17.43 3.09
C ILE A 224 -14.02 -18.09 3.03
N GLU A 225 -15.10 -17.29 2.92
CA GLU A 225 -16.47 -17.78 2.81
C GLU A 225 -16.71 -18.56 1.51
N LEU A 226 -16.07 -18.17 0.42
CA LEU A 226 -16.19 -18.81 -0.90
C LEU A 226 -15.25 -20.01 -1.05
N LEU A 227 -14.23 -20.15 -0.21
CA LEU A 227 -13.30 -21.27 -0.29
C LEU A 227 -13.94 -22.60 0.11
N ASP A 228 -13.71 -23.61 -0.74
CA ASP A 228 -13.94 -25.01 -0.42
C ASP A 228 -12.88 -25.55 0.57
N ASN A 229 -13.06 -26.78 1.05
CA ASN A 229 -12.09 -27.45 1.91
C ASN A 229 -10.79 -27.75 1.15
N GLY A 230 -9.66 -27.30 1.69
CA GLY A 230 -8.35 -27.46 1.06
C GLY A 230 -8.06 -26.46 -0.08
N GLY A 231 -9.00 -25.55 -0.38
CA GLY A 231 -8.77 -24.48 -1.35
C GLY A 231 -7.83 -23.39 -0.86
N LYS A 232 -7.36 -22.55 -1.79
CA LYS A 232 -6.49 -21.40 -1.50
C LYS A 232 -7.02 -20.13 -2.15
N ALA A 233 -6.90 -19.01 -1.46
CA ALA A 233 -7.24 -17.71 -2.02
C ALA A 233 -6.06 -16.75 -1.98
N VAL A 234 -6.06 -15.78 -2.88
CA VAL A 234 -5.15 -14.64 -2.84
C VAL A 234 -5.96 -13.35 -2.83
N CYS A 235 -5.73 -12.53 -1.81
CA CYS A 235 -6.33 -11.21 -1.67
C CYS A 235 -5.23 -10.14 -1.71
N ILE A 236 -5.39 -9.15 -2.58
CA ILE A 236 -4.54 -7.97 -2.62
C ILE A 236 -5.12 -6.91 -1.68
N MET A 237 -4.29 -6.31 -0.83
CA MET A 237 -4.72 -5.31 0.15
C MET A 237 -3.68 -4.20 0.34
N THR A 238 -4.10 -3.09 0.93
CA THR A 238 -3.16 -2.03 1.29
C THR A 238 -2.22 -2.49 2.41
N ASN A 239 -0.97 -2.03 2.39
CA ASN A 239 -0.04 -2.33 3.50
C ASN A 239 -0.60 -1.86 4.85
N GLY A 240 -1.37 -0.75 4.88
CA GLY A 240 -2.01 -0.27 6.10
C GLY A 240 -2.83 -1.35 6.81
N SER A 241 -3.52 -2.21 6.06
CA SER A 241 -4.40 -3.26 6.57
C SER A 241 -3.65 -4.32 7.39
N THR A 242 -2.34 -4.46 7.19
CA THR A 242 -1.49 -5.44 7.91
C THR A 242 -1.03 -4.95 9.27
N TRP A 243 -1.20 -3.66 9.62
CA TRP A 243 -0.62 -3.06 10.83
C TRP A 243 -1.47 -2.01 11.55
N ASN A 244 -2.43 -1.39 10.87
CA ASN A 244 -3.20 -0.29 11.46
C ASN A 244 -4.09 -0.74 12.64
N GLN A 245 -4.50 0.20 13.49
CA GLN A 245 -5.33 -0.10 14.66
C GLN A 245 -6.79 -0.41 14.32
N CYS A 246 -7.33 0.16 13.24
CA CYS A 246 -8.72 -0.05 12.83
C CYS A 246 -9.01 -1.51 12.46
N ASP A 247 -8.02 -2.19 11.91
CA ASP A 247 -8.10 -3.56 11.39
C ASP A 247 -7.59 -4.62 12.37
N LEU A 248 -7.17 -4.21 13.58
CA LEU A 248 -6.58 -5.09 14.60
C LEU A 248 -7.47 -6.31 14.90
N LYS A 249 -8.78 -6.08 15.08
CA LYS A 249 -9.74 -7.17 15.38
C LYS A 249 -9.85 -8.19 14.25
N MET A 250 -9.76 -7.74 13.00
CA MET A 250 -9.82 -8.63 11.85
C MET A 250 -8.53 -9.45 11.72
N ARG A 251 -7.37 -8.82 11.93
CA ARG A 251 -6.10 -9.54 12.00
C ARG A 251 -6.10 -10.60 13.10
N GLU A 252 -6.55 -10.23 14.31
CA GLU A 252 -6.68 -11.17 15.42
C GLU A 252 -7.58 -12.37 15.05
N LYS A 253 -8.77 -12.11 14.49
CA LYS A 253 -9.70 -13.16 14.05
C LYS A 253 -9.06 -14.10 13.03
N PHE A 254 -8.42 -13.55 12.01
CA PHE A 254 -7.82 -14.33 10.92
C PHE A 254 -6.64 -15.18 11.41
N ILE A 255 -5.78 -14.62 12.25
CA ILE A 255 -4.65 -15.34 12.85
C ILE A 255 -5.14 -16.45 13.78
N ARG A 256 -6.07 -16.15 14.69
CA ARG A 256 -6.62 -17.17 15.61
C ARG A 256 -7.36 -18.29 14.87
N SER A 257 -7.95 -17.99 13.73
CA SER A 257 -8.66 -18.97 12.90
C SER A 257 -7.73 -19.75 11.96
N GLY A 258 -6.44 -19.40 11.91
CA GLY A 258 -5.46 -20.01 11.02
C GLY A 258 -5.78 -19.79 9.53
N PHE A 259 -6.34 -18.62 9.19
CA PHE A 259 -6.80 -18.29 7.84
C PHE A 259 -5.72 -17.72 6.92
N ILE A 260 -4.57 -17.33 7.48
CA ILE A 260 -3.48 -16.71 6.74
C ILE A 260 -2.35 -17.74 6.59
N GLU A 261 -1.93 -17.97 5.35
CA GLU A 261 -0.81 -18.88 5.03
C GLU A 261 0.47 -18.07 4.80
N THR A 262 0.40 -17.06 3.92
CA THR A 262 1.54 -16.25 3.51
C THR A 262 1.15 -14.78 3.35
N ILE A 263 2.02 -13.85 3.73
CA ILE A 263 1.93 -12.42 3.38
C ILE A 263 3.17 -12.03 2.59
N VAL A 264 2.98 -11.42 1.43
CA VAL A 264 4.07 -10.85 0.60
C VAL A 264 3.91 -9.34 0.54
N ALA A 265 4.87 -8.58 1.08
CA ALA A 265 4.93 -7.14 0.88
C ALA A 265 5.44 -6.86 -0.55
N LEU A 266 4.62 -6.21 -1.36
CA LEU A 266 4.91 -5.97 -2.77
C LEU A 266 5.66 -4.65 -2.98
N PRO A 267 6.46 -4.54 -4.06
CA PRO A 267 7.07 -3.28 -4.47
C PRO A 267 6.08 -2.13 -4.65
N ALA A 268 6.54 -0.91 -4.39
CA ALA A 268 5.80 0.30 -4.74
C ALA A 268 5.72 0.45 -6.28
N LYS A 269 4.77 1.28 -6.75
CA LYS A 269 4.62 1.65 -8.18
C LYS A 269 4.36 0.47 -9.14
N ILE A 270 3.84 -0.66 -8.66
CA ILE A 270 3.41 -1.76 -9.54
C ILE A 270 2.14 -1.39 -10.33
N TYR A 271 1.25 -0.59 -9.72
CA TYR A 271 0.00 -0.16 -10.32
C TYR A 271 0.19 1.08 -11.21
N SER A 272 -0.53 1.13 -12.33
CA SER A 272 -0.46 2.25 -13.28
C SER A 272 -1.14 3.53 -12.77
N ASN A 273 -2.13 3.39 -11.89
CA ASN A 273 -2.94 4.50 -11.36
C ASN A 273 -2.47 5.01 -9.99
N THR A 274 -1.54 4.34 -9.32
CA THR A 274 -1.06 4.73 -7.99
C THR A 274 0.37 4.27 -7.69
N ALA A 275 1.12 5.08 -6.95
CA ALA A 275 2.50 4.79 -6.56
C ALA A 275 2.61 4.00 -5.24
N ILE A 276 1.49 3.65 -4.61
CA ILE A 276 1.52 2.91 -3.33
C ILE A 276 2.16 1.53 -3.48
N SER A 277 2.71 1.02 -2.39
CA SER A 277 2.96 -0.41 -2.20
C SER A 277 1.75 -1.07 -1.53
N SER A 278 1.62 -2.38 -1.71
CA SER A 278 0.52 -3.21 -1.23
C SER A 278 1.04 -4.53 -0.68
N ALA A 279 0.16 -5.32 -0.06
CA ALA A 279 0.44 -6.70 0.34
C ALA A 279 -0.40 -7.67 -0.48
N LEU A 280 0.17 -8.84 -0.78
CA LEU A 280 -0.53 -10.01 -1.28
C LEU A 280 -0.68 -11.00 -0.13
N MET A 281 -1.91 -11.33 0.24
CA MET A 281 -2.24 -12.28 1.29
C MET A 281 -2.73 -13.59 0.69
N VAL A 282 -2.00 -14.67 0.94
CA VAL A 282 -2.43 -16.04 0.64
C VAL A 282 -3.24 -16.56 1.82
N LEU A 283 -4.45 -16.99 1.55
CA LEU A 283 -5.42 -17.48 2.51
C LEU A 283 -5.64 -18.98 2.30
N SER A 284 -5.62 -19.73 3.39
CA SER A 284 -6.02 -21.14 3.45
C SER A 284 -6.44 -21.46 4.89
N LYS A 285 -6.95 -22.66 5.18
CA LYS A 285 -7.50 -22.99 6.51
C LYS A 285 -6.54 -23.88 7.30
N GLY A 286 -6.43 -23.61 8.61
CA GLY A 286 -5.71 -24.47 9.56
C GLY A 286 -4.23 -24.15 9.75
N ASN A 287 -3.79 -22.96 9.35
CA ASN A 287 -2.41 -22.51 9.50
C ASN A 287 -2.08 -22.19 10.97
N LYS A 288 -0.94 -22.70 11.47
CA LYS A 288 -0.42 -22.41 12.82
C LYS A 288 0.69 -21.36 12.83
N GLU A 289 1.23 -21.10 11.66
CA GLU A 289 2.31 -20.17 11.38
C GLU A 289 2.01 -19.47 10.07
N VAL A 290 2.57 -18.27 9.92
CA VAL A 290 2.45 -17.46 8.71
C VAL A 290 3.83 -17.25 8.12
N ASN A 291 3.97 -17.47 6.81
CA ASN A 291 5.18 -17.08 6.11
C ASN A 291 5.10 -15.60 5.69
N LEU A 292 6.00 -14.77 6.22
CA LEU A 292 6.09 -13.35 5.94
C LEU A 292 7.27 -13.07 5.01
N ILE A 293 6.99 -12.55 3.81
CA ILE A 293 7.96 -12.31 2.75
C ILE A 293 8.02 -10.81 2.41
N ASP A 294 9.19 -10.19 2.57
CA ASP A 294 9.44 -8.80 2.15
C ASP A 294 9.99 -8.77 0.71
N ALA A 295 9.09 -8.64 -0.26
CA ALA A 295 9.44 -8.49 -1.68
C ALA A 295 9.48 -7.03 -2.13
N SER A 296 9.48 -6.05 -1.21
CA SER A 296 9.35 -4.63 -1.53
C SER A 296 10.44 -4.08 -2.48
N ASN A 297 11.58 -4.76 -2.53
CA ASN A 297 12.72 -4.41 -3.38
C ASN A 297 12.93 -5.37 -4.58
N ILE A 298 11.99 -6.28 -4.84
CA ILE A 298 12.08 -7.29 -5.90
C ILE A 298 11.23 -6.87 -7.10
N PHE A 299 11.82 -6.14 -8.04
CA PHE A 299 11.15 -5.66 -9.25
C PHE A 299 12.14 -5.31 -10.35
N THR A 300 11.65 -5.26 -11.59
CA THR A 300 12.33 -4.60 -12.71
C THR A 300 11.79 -3.18 -12.87
N SER A 301 12.67 -2.19 -12.80
CA SER A 301 12.29 -0.78 -12.96
C SER A 301 11.93 -0.46 -14.41
N SER A 302 10.81 0.24 -14.61
CA SER A 302 10.41 0.82 -15.91
C SER A 302 10.09 2.31 -15.72
N ARG A 303 9.87 3.03 -16.82
CA ARG A 303 9.75 4.51 -16.83
C ARG A 303 8.64 5.04 -15.91
N ARG A 304 7.52 4.31 -15.81
CA ARG A 304 6.31 4.76 -15.09
C ARG A 304 5.91 3.85 -13.94
N THR A 305 6.11 2.54 -14.10
CA THR A 305 5.75 1.51 -13.12
C THR A 305 6.92 0.57 -12.88
N ASN A 306 6.87 -0.15 -11.78
CA ASN A 306 7.73 -1.30 -11.50
C ASN A 306 7.04 -2.56 -12.02
N LEU A 307 7.81 -3.45 -12.64
CA LEU A 307 7.33 -4.69 -13.23
C LEU A 307 7.76 -5.88 -12.37
N LEU A 308 6.89 -6.88 -12.26
CA LEU A 308 7.21 -8.19 -11.73
C LEU A 308 7.42 -9.14 -12.92
N LEU A 309 8.67 -9.25 -13.38
CA LEU A 309 9.04 -10.17 -14.47
C LEU A 309 9.26 -11.60 -13.93
N GLU A 310 9.48 -12.55 -14.83
CA GLU A 310 9.63 -13.97 -14.47
C GLU A 310 10.70 -14.23 -13.41
N ASP A 311 11.86 -13.58 -13.50
CA ASP A 311 12.95 -13.71 -12.52
C ASP A 311 12.55 -13.17 -11.14
N ASN A 312 11.83 -12.04 -11.10
CA ASN A 312 11.32 -11.47 -9.85
C ASN A 312 10.31 -12.41 -9.19
N ILE A 313 9.40 -12.97 -9.98
CA ILE A 313 8.40 -13.92 -9.49
C ILE A 313 9.08 -15.20 -9.00
N ALA A 314 10.08 -15.71 -9.70
CA ALA A 314 10.84 -16.88 -9.29
C ALA A 314 11.59 -16.66 -7.96
N GLU A 315 12.17 -15.47 -7.77
CA GLU A 315 12.82 -15.08 -6.51
C GLU A 315 11.83 -15.08 -5.33
N ILE A 316 10.64 -14.49 -5.50
CA ILE A 316 9.58 -14.47 -4.48
C ILE A 316 9.11 -15.91 -4.18
N LEU A 317 8.86 -16.72 -5.19
CA LEU A 317 8.40 -18.10 -5.02
C LEU A 317 9.44 -18.98 -4.29
N LYS A 318 10.74 -18.75 -4.53
CA LYS A 318 11.82 -19.45 -3.82
C LYS A 318 11.84 -19.13 -2.32
N ALA A 319 11.32 -17.97 -1.93
CA ALA A 319 11.26 -17.53 -0.54
C ALA A 319 10.10 -18.17 0.25
N VAL A 320 9.09 -18.70 -0.44
CA VAL A 320 7.90 -19.33 0.16
C VAL A 320 8.28 -20.56 0.98
N GLY A 321 7.83 -20.60 2.23
CA GLY A 321 8.08 -21.71 3.16
C GLY A 321 9.55 -21.86 3.57
N THR A 322 10.36 -20.80 3.40
CA THR A 322 11.78 -20.80 3.78
C THR A 322 12.10 -19.66 4.76
N THR A 323 13.22 -19.77 5.46
CA THR A 323 13.80 -18.64 6.21
C THR A 323 14.99 -18.08 5.42
N SER A 324 14.94 -16.78 5.11
CA SER A 324 15.96 -16.06 4.34
C SER A 324 16.00 -14.58 4.75
N PRO A 325 16.92 -13.74 4.25
CA PRO A 325 16.93 -12.31 4.54
C PRO A 325 15.64 -11.57 4.21
N ILE A 326 14.81 -12.13 3.33
CA ILE A 326 13.53 -11.56 2.89
C ILE A 326 12.33 -12.40 3.34
N SER A 327 12.51 -13.50 4.07
CA SER A 327 11.42 -14.43 4.42
C SER A 327 11.58 -14.98 5.82
N CYS A 328 10.49 -14.95 6.60
CA CYS A 328 10.44 -15.51 7.93
C CYS A 328 9.18 -16.36 8.10
N ILE A 329 9.24 -17.42 8.90
CA ILE A 329 8.08 -18.22 9.30
C ILE A 329 7.82 -17.88 10.76
N VAL A 330 6.62 -17.36 11.04
CA VAL A 330 6.28 -16.78 12.34
C VAL A 330 5.06 -17.47 12.89
N SER A 331 5.15 -17.97 14.13
CA SER A 331 4.02 -18.62 14.81
C SER A 331 2.87 -17.64 15.07
N ASN A 332 1.64 -18.15 15.12
CA ASN A 332 0.48 -17.34 15.50
C ASN A 332 0.65 -16.72 16.91
N GLU A 333 1.33 -17.41 17.83
CA GLU A 333 1.65 -16.91 19.17
C GLU A 333 2.62 -15.72 19.15
N GLU A 334 3.66 -15.77 18.32
CA GLU A 334 4.60 -14.66 18.14
C GLU A 334 3.92 -13.45 17.50
N ILE A 335 3.07 -13.67 16.49
CA ILE A 335 2.25 -12.61 15.87
C ILE A 335 1.32 -11.98 16.92
N ALA A 336 0.66 -12.78 17.76
CA ALA A 336 -0.19 -12.28 18.83
C ALA A 336 0.60 -11.47 19.88
N ALA A 337 1.82 -11.91 20.23
CA ALA A 337 2.72 -11.18 21.12
C ALA A 337 3.24 -9.85 20.52
N ASN A 338 3.16 -9.70 19.21
CA ASN A 338 3.54 -8.50 18.46
C ASN A 338 2.30 -7.73 17.96
N ASP A 339 1.24 -7.67 18.77
CA ASP A 339 0.04 -6.87 18.51
C ASP A 339 -0.67 -7.21 17.18
N TYR A 340 -0.56 -8.47 16.74
CA TYR A 340 -1.07 -8.97 15.45
C TYR A 340 -0.57 -8.18 14.24
N GLU A 341 0.66 -7.67 14.32
CA GLU A 341 1.37 -7.02 13.24
C GLU A 341 1.75 -8.04 12.15
N LEU A 342 1.41 -7.78 10.89
CA LEU A 342 1.64 -8.70 9.78
C LEU A 342 2.57 -8.16 8.70
N TYR A 343 3.10 -6.94 8.84
CA TYR A 343 4.00 -6.37 7.84
C TYR A 343 5.37 -7.10 7.84
N PRO A 344 5.77 -7.76 6.74
CA PRO A 344 6.96 -8.63 6.71
C PRO A 344 8.28 -8.01 7.13
N GLU A 345 8.50 -6.73 6.78
CA GLU A 345 9.73 -6.00 7.10
C GLU A 345 10.05 -5.97 8.61
N ASN A 346 9.02 -6.04 9.46
CA ASN A 346 9.16 -6.06 10.92
C ASN A 346 9.75 -7.37 11.46
N TYR A 347 9.73 -8.44 10.66
CA TYR A 347 10.18 -9.78 11.03
C TYR A 347 11.45 -10.19 10.29
N THR A 348 11.65 -9.72 9.06
CA THR A 348 12.82 -10.06 8.23
C THR A 348 14.06 -9.23 8.58
N LYS A 349 13.87 -8.00 9.06
CA LYS A 349 15.01 -7.16 9.48
C LYS A 349 15.58 -7.64 10.81
N LYS A 350 16.86 -8.03 10.79
CA LYS A 350 17.62 -8.28 12.02
C LYS A 350 17.62 -7.01 12.87
N LYS A 351 17.05 -7.09 14.07
CA LYS A 351 17.26 -6.08 15.11
C LYS A 351 18.77 -5.98 15.35
N PRO A 352 19.37 -4.78 15.35
CA PRO A 352 20.79 -4.65 15.60
C PRO A 352 21.12 -5.26 16.95
N ASP A 353 22.10 -6.16 16.99
CA ASP A 353 22.64 -6.68 18.26
C ASP A 353 23.47 -5.57 18.89
N ILE A 354 22.92 -4.98 19.95
CA ILE A 354 23.50 -3.84 20.66
C ILE A 354 24.00 -4.37 22.00
N ALA A 355 25.32 -4.47 22.13
CA ALA A 355 25.96 -4.88 23.38
C ALA A 355 25.50 -4.00 24.56
N ASN A 356 25.16 -4.63 25.68
CA ASN A 356 24.66 -3.99 26.89
C ASN A 356 23.42 -3.11 26.65
N ALA A 357 22.52 -3.51 25.76
CA ALA A 357 21.29 -2.78 25.54
C ALA A 357 20.27 -2.97 26.67
N VAL A 358 19.51 -1.90 26.94
CA VAL A 358 18.29 -1.94 27.76
C VAL A 358 17.12 -1.39 26.94
N GLN A 359 15.89 -1.77 27.31
CA GLN A 359 14.72 -1.18 26.66
C GLN A 359 14.61 0.30 27.02
N PHE A 360 14.26 1.12 26.04
CA PHE A 360 14.09 2.56 26.25
C PHE A 360 13.03 2.87 27.33
N SER A 361 12.01 2.02 27.44
CA SER A 361 11.00 2.05 28.51
C SER A 361 11.58 2.04 29.92
N GLU A 362 12.76 1.43 30.14
CA GLU A 362 13.41 1.36 31.45
C GLU A 362 14.14 2.66 31.84
N LEU A 363 14.40 3.52 30.85
CA LEU A 363 15.16 4.78 30.98
C LEU A 363 14.26 6.02 31.11
N ILE A 364 12.95 5.84 30.93
CA ILE A 364 11.97 6.92 30.90
C ILE A 364 10.99 6.79 32.07
N THR A 365 10.51 7.93 32.56
CA THR A 365 9.44 7.98 33.55
C THR A 365 8.09 8.26 32.89
N ARG A 366 8.08 9.03 31.79
CA ARG A 366 6.85 9.40 31.07
C ARG A 366 7.13 9.78 29.62
N ILE A 367 6.17 9.46 28.74
CA ILE A 367 6.08 10.00 27.37
C ILE A 367 4.73 10.66 27.20
N THR A 368 4.72 11.91 26.75
CA THR A 368 3.52 12.70 26.49
C THR A 368 3.54 13.23 25.07
N ARG A 369 2.40 13.19 24.36
CA ARG A 369 2.28 13.83 23.04
C ARG A 369 2.13 15.34 23.20
N GLY A 370 2.77 16.12 22.33
CA GLY A 370 2.58 17.57 22.27
C GLY A 370 1.11 17.98 22.11
N ALA A 371 0.78 19.17 22.61
CA ALA A 371 -0.57 19.73 22.59
C ALA A 371 -1.12 19.80 21.16
N GLN A 372 -2.33 19.31 20.94
CA GLN A 372 -3.03 19.44 19.66
C GLN A 372 -3.87 20.71 19.70
N ILE A 373 -3.27 21.84 19.31
CA ILE A 373 -3.92 23.16 19.29
C ILE A 373 -4.30 23.47 17.84
N LYS A 374 -5.52 23.96 17.61
CA LYS A 374 -5.96 24.38 16.27
C LYS A 374 -5.17 25.62 15.84
N ALA A 375 -4.88 25.77 14.54
CA ALA A 375 -4.12 26.91 14.03
C ALA A 375 -4.70 28.27 14.46
N ILE A 376 -6.03 28.45 14.32
CA ILE A 376 -6.73 29.69 14.71
C ILE A 376 -6.53 30.00 16.20
N GLU A 377 -6.67 28.99 17.07
CA GLU A 377 -6.46 29.17 18.51
C GLU A 377 -4.99 29.46 18.84
N LEU A 378 -4.06 28.88 18.09
CA LEU A 378 -2.64 29.14 18.26
C LEU A 378 -2.27 30.57 17.87
N ASP A 379 -2.82 31.06 16.76
CA ASP A 379 -2.60 32.42 16.26
C ASP A 379 -3.10 33.49 17.25
N GLU A 380 -4.19 33.23 17.96
CA GLU A 380 -4.70 34.09 19.03
C GLU A 380 -3.84 34.07 20.31
N LEU A 381 -3.16 32.95 20.57
CA LEU A 381 -2.34 32.78 21.77
C LEU A 381 -0.92 33.32 21.59
N VAL A 382 -0.36 33.28 20.38
CA VAL A 382 0.99 33.76 20.08
C VAL A 382 1.03 35.29 20.16
N CYS A 383 2.06 35.83 20.81
CA CYS A 383 2.28 37.26 20.90
C CYS A 383 3.76 37.65 20.77
N GLU A 384 3.99 38.93 20.48
CA GLU A 384 5.34 39.50 20.38
C GLU A 384 5.89 39.95 21.74
N THR A 385 5.00 40.16 22.72
CA THR A 385 5.41 40.61 24.06
C THR A 385 6.04 39.47 24.84
N LYS A 386 7.19 39.72 25.45
CA LYS A 386 7.91 38.73 26.28
C LYS A 386 7.04 38.28 27.45
N THR A 387 6.68 36.99 27.48
CA THR A 387 5.99 36.34 28.59
C THR A 387 6.85 35.21 29.17
N ASN A 388 6.39 34.62 30.27
CA ASN A 388 7.03 33.45 30.88
C ASN A 388 6.72 32.13 30.14
N THR A 389 5.89 32.15 29.09
CA THR A 389 5.50 30.94 28.37
C THR A 389 5.95 31.03 26.92
N ARG A 390 6.71 30.04 26.46
CA ARG A 390 7.14 29.91 25.07
C ARG A 390 6.50 28.72 24.39
N LEU A 391 6.34 28.81 23.08
CA LEU A 391 5.82 27.75 22.23
C LEU A 391 6.96 27.04 21.51
N LEU A 392 6.97 25.71 21.56
CA LEU A 392 7.90 24.87 20.81
C LEU A 392 7.16 24.08 19.73
N MET A 393 7.53 24.29 18.48
CA MET A 393 7.05 23.57 17.30
C MET A 393 8.16 22.79 16.61
N LEU A 394 7.78 21.88 15.72
CA LEU A 394 8.74 21.08 14.94
C LEU A 394 9.65 21.93 14.03
N SER A 395 9.18 23.10 13.60
CA SER A 395 9.95 24.09 12.83
C SER A 395 11.12 24.66 13.61
N ASP A 396 10.96 24.77 14.93
CA ASP A 396 11.92 25.42 15.82
C ASP A 396 13.04 24.45 16.24
N MET A 397 12.91 23.18 15.84
CA MET A 397 13.93 22.16 15.97
C MET A 397 14.71 22.05 14.66
N SER A 398 15.94 22.56 14.66
CA SER A 398 16.85 22.50 13.53
C SER A 398 18.18 21.88 13.96
N LYS A 399 18.69 20.93 13.16
CA LYS A 399 20.00 20.28 13.38
C LYS A 399 20.26 19.80 14.82
N GLY A 400 19.21 19.30 15.47
CA GLY A 400 19.28 18.74 16.82
C GLY A 400 19.20 19.77 17.97
N ILE A 401 18.78 21.01 17.70
CA ILE A 401 18.79 22.12 18.66
C ILE A 401 17.43 22.83 18.64
N ILE A 402 17.00 23.34 19.79
CA ILE A 402 15.83 24.20 19.92
C ILE A 402 16.27 25.65 19.71
N SER A 403 15.61 26.36 18.80
CA SER A 403 15.85 27.80 18.56
C SER A 403 15.78 28.62 19.86
N GLU A 404 16.70 29.56 20.04
CA GLU A 404 16.65 30.53 21.14
C GLU A 404 15.44 31.49 21.00
N LYS A 405 14.94 31.66 19.77
CA LYS A 405 13.84 32.58 19.41
C LYS A 405 12.50 31.85 19.29
N LEU A 406 12.07 31.23 20.38
CA LEU A 406 10.72 30.65 20.44
C LEU A 406 9.64 31.74 20.57
N PRO A 407 8.48 31.60 19.89
CA PRO A 407 7.35 32.51 20.07
C PRO A 407 6.85 32.55 21.51
N TYR A 408 6.38 33.72 21.96
CA TYR A 408 5.75 33.87 23.29
C TYR A 408 4.26 33.58 23.22
N LEU A 409 3.70 33.10 24.33
CA LEU A 409 2.25 32.94 24.50
C LEU A 409 1.70 33.97 25.48
N SER A 410 0.61 34.64 25.12
CA SER A 410 -0.07 35.66 25.93
C SER A 410 -0.64 35.10 27.23
N LYS A 411 -1.12 33.86 27.20
CA LYS A 411 -1.62 33.10 28.35
C LYS A 411 -1.33 31.61 28.18
N LEU A 412 -1.17 30.91 29.30
CA LEU A 412 -1.16 29.44 29.32
C LEU A 412 -2.45 28.95 29.97
N GLU A 413 -3.29 28.29 29.18
CA GLU A 413 -4.51 27.68 29.71
C GLU A 413 -4.18 26.44 30.55
N LYS A 414 -4.93 26.25 31.65
CA LYS A 414 -4.71 25.14 32.60
C LYS A 414 -4.69 23.76 31.93
N ARG A 415 -5.52 23.56 30.89
CA ARG A 415 -5.58 22.30 30.13
C ARG A 415 -4.29 21.97 29.37
N TYR A 416 -3.45 22.97 29.10
CA TYR A 416 -2.21 22.83 28.35
C TYR A 416 -0.96 22.63 29.22
N GLU A 417 -1.05 22.85 30.53
CA GLU A 417 0.10 22.74 31.44
C GLU A 417 0.76 21.36 31.41
N LYS A 418 -0.02 20.29 31.20
CA LYS A 418 0.51 18.92 31.09
C LYS A 418 1.35 18.64 29.83
N TYR A 419 1.35 19.56 28.87
CA TYR A 419 2.17 19.49 27.65
C TYR A 419 3.37 20.45 27.70
N CYS A 420 3.63 21.06 28.86
CA CYS A 420 4.86 21.80 29.07
C CYS A 420 6.01 20.83 29.32
N ALA A 421 7.12 21.04 28.60
CA ALA A 421 8.34 20.30 28.86
C ALA A 421 9.00 20.81 30.15
N ASN A 422 9.64 19.90 30.88
CA ASN A 422 10.53 20.23 31.98
C ASN A 422 11.96 20.33 31.48
N ASP A 423 12.86 20.87 32.32
CA ASP A 423 14.30 20.84 32.04
C ASP A 423 14.81 19.41 31.80
N GLY A 424 15.70 19.24 30.82
CA GLY A 424 16.33 17.98 30.44
C GLY A 424 15.38 16.91 29.90
N ASN A 425 14.17 17.29 29.48
CA ASN A 425 13.31 16.41 28.69
C ASN A 425 13.88 16.26 27.28
N ILE A 426 13.69 15.09 26.69
CA ILE A 426 13.96 14.89 25.27
C ILE A 426 12.69 15.21 24.50
N ILE A 427 12.81 16.08 23.51
CA ILE A 427 11.78 16.35 22.51
C ILE A 427 12.14 15.56 21.26
N LEU A 428 11.19 14.78 20.76
CA LEU A 428 11.40 13.90 19.60
C LEU A 428 10.29 14.11 18.58
N SER A 429 10.63 14.23 17.30
CA SER A 429 9.63 14.34 16.23
C SER A 429 8.88 13.02 16.04
N LYS A 430 7.56 13.07 16.22
CA LYS A 430 6.68 11.92 16.02
C LYS A 430 6.60 11.51 14.54
N ASN A 431 6.54 12.50 13.65
CA ASN A 431 6.37 12.29 12.22
C ASN A 431 7.60 12.80 11.45
N GLY A 432 7.91 12.12 10.35
CA GLY A 432 9.00 12.46 9.44
C GLY A 432 10.29 11.71 9.74
N TYR A 433 11.13 11.62 8.71
CA TYR A 433 12.50 11.12 8.79
C TYR A 433 13.41 12.07 7.99
N PRO A 434 14.64 12.38 8.45
CA PRO A 434 15.27 11.93 9.70
C PRO A 434 14.53 12.43 10.94
N VAL A 435 14.62 11.66 12.02
CA VAL A 435 13.91 11.96 13.27
C VAL A 435 14.69 13.04 14.00
N LYS A 436 14.04 14.18 14.25
CA LYS A 436 14.64 15.31 14.96
C LYS A 436 14.54 15.07 16.46
N THR A 437 15.65 15.27 17.16
CA THR A 437 15.69 15.23 18.63
C THR A 437 16.30 16.50 19.23
N ALA A 438 15.84 16.90 20.41
CA ALA A 438 16.43 17.99 21.18
C ALA A 438 16.29 17.74 22.67
N VAL A 439 17.17 18.36 23.47
CA VAL A 439 17.06 18.36 24.94
C VAL A 439 16.64 19.77 25.36
N THR A 440 15.62 19.87 26.21
CA THR A 440 15.17 21.15 26.75
C THR A 440 16.12 21.66 27.82
N SER A 441 16.43 22.96 27.78
CA SER A 441 17.18 23.68 28.80
C SER A 441 16.28 24.81 29.31
N ILE A 442 15.64 24.63 30.46
CA ILE A 442 14.63 25.55 31.00
C ILE A 442 15.09 26.05 32.36
N SER A 443 15.06 27.38 32.56
CA SER A 443 15.54 28.00 33.79
C SER A 443 14.48 28.90 34.44
N GLY A 444 14.49 28.95 35.77
CA GLY A 444 13.62 29.83 36.55
C GLY A 444 12.13 29.47 36.44
N LYS A 445 11.29 30.46 36.10
CA LYS A 445 9.82 30.34 36.00
C LYS A 445 9.31 30.15 34.57
N GLU A 446 10.21 29.92 33.63
CA GLU A 446 9.86 29.73 32.22
C GLU A 446 9.09 28.41 32.01
N LYS A 447 8.07 28.45 31.16
CA LYS A 447 7.32 27.27 30.70
C LYS A 447 7.47 27.15 29.19
N VAL A 448 7.76 25.95 28.69
CA VAL A 448 7.84 25.68 27.25
C VAL A 448 6.72 24.71 26.86
N LEU A 449 5.67 25.23 26.20
CA LEU A 449 4.57 24.43 25.70
C LEU A 449 4.96 23.75 24.38
N VAL A 450 4.91 22.42 24.34
CA VAL A 450 5.26 21.66 23.14
C VAL A 450 4.01 21.35 22.32
N ASN A 451 4.01 21.71 21.04
CA ASN A 451 2.86 21.57 20.14
C ASN A 451 3.04 20.42 19.14
N GLY A 452 1.93 19.72 18.86
CA GLY A 452 1.74 19.04 17.59
C GLY A 452 2.38 17.67 17.50
N ASN A 453 3.17 17.44 16.45
CA ASN A 453 3.76 16.15 16.10
C ASN A 453 5.11 15.92 16.81
N LEU A 454 5.15 16.19 18.11
CA LEU A 454 6.30 16.02 18.97
C LEU A 454 5.94 15.10 20.16
N TYR A 455 6.91 14.33 20.62
CA TYR A 455 6.88 13.64 21.91
C TYR A 455 7.72 14.43 22.92
N ILE A 456 7.18 14.55 24.14
CA ILE A 456 7.88 15.02 25.34
C ILE A 456 8.24 13.78 26.13
N ILE A 457 9.53 13.56 26.34
CA ILE A 457 10.05 12.35 26.99
C ILE A 457 10.78 12.77 28.27
N GLU A 458 10.27 12.30 29.39
CA GLU A 458 10.88 12.49 30.71
C GLU A 458 11.75 11.28 31.04
N LEU A 459 13.01 11.55 31.43
CA LEU A 459 14.01 10.53 31.69
C LEU A 459 14.15 10.25 33.18
N ASP A 460 14.48 9.00 33.50
CA ASP A 460 15.05 8.65 34.80
C ASP A 460 16.53 9.04 34.84
N ARG A 461 16.81 10.24 35.38
CA ARG A 461 18.17 10.80 35.45
C ARG A 461 19.12 10.00 36.35
N SER A 462 18.64 9.03 37.13
CA SER A 462 19.51 8.12 37.87
C SER A 462 20.14 7.05 36.97
N LYS A 463 19.52 6.76 35.82
CA LYS A 463 19.93 5.70 34.89
C LYS A 463 20.58 6.23 33.62
N VAL A 464 20.10 7.37 33.12
CA VAL A 464 20.56 7.92 31.84
C VAL A 464 20.82 9.43 31.90
N GLU A 465 21.92 9.83 31.29
CA GLU A 465 22.24 11.25 31.06
C GLU A 465 21.52 11.76 29.77
N PRO A 466 20.71 12.83 29.82
CA PRO A 466 19.95 13.31 28.67
C PRO A 466 20.77 13.52 27.39
N TYR A 467 21.95 14.14 27.49
CA TYR A 467 22.80 14.41 26.32
C TYR A 467 23.56 13.18 25.82
N TYR A 468 23.73 12.15 26.65
CA TYR A 468 24.21 10.85 26.17
C TYR A 468 23.18 10.19 25.25
N LEU A 469 21.92 10.15 25.70
CA LEU A 469 20.83 9.57 24.91
C LEU A 469 20.57 10.37 23.64
N LYS A 470 20.62 11.70 23.71
CA LYS A 470 20.58 12.59 22.55
C LYS A 470 21.70 12.27 21.55
N ALA A 471 22.93 12.10 22.02
CA ALA A 471 24.06 11.75 21.17
C ALA A 471 23.84 10.39 20.47
N TYR A 472 23.21 9.43 21.15
CA TYR A 472 22.82 8.17 20.52
C TYR A 472 21.76 8.38 19.45
N PHE A 473 20.66 9.07 19.74
CA PHE A 473 19.58 9.31 18.77
C PHE A 473 20.04 10.07 17.52
N ASP A 474 21.00 10.99 17.65
CA ASP A 474 21.54 11.74 16.51
C ASP A 474 22.66 11.00 15.76
N SER A 475 23.14 9.86 16.28
CA SER A 475 24.12 9.03 15.59
C SER A 475 23.50 8.21 14.44
N ASP A 476 24.30 7.77 13.47
CA ASP A 476 23.85 6.90 12.38
C ASP A 476 23.16 5.63 12.90
N LYS A 477 23.67 5.06 14.00
CA LYS A 477 23.09 3.86 14.62
C LYS A 477 21.73 4.16 15.26
N GLY A 478 21.60 5.28 15.97
CA GLY A 478 20.34 5.68 16.58
C GLY A 478 19.30 6.05 15.54
N GLN A 479 19.67 6.81 14.51
CA GLN A 479 18.78 7.14 13.39
C GLN A 479 18.36 5.89 12.60
N ALA A 480 19.26 4.93 12.38
CA ALA A 480 18.90 3.65 11.75
C ALA A 480 17.88 2.86 12.59
N GLN A 481 18.05 2.83 13.92
CA GLN A 481 17.11 2.16 14.80
C GLN A 481 15.77 2.91 14.88
N LEU A 482 15.78 4.25 14.97
CA LEU A 482 14.57 5.08 14.89
C LEU A 482 13.84 4.87 13.56
N LYS A 483 14.57 4.79 12.44
CA LYS A 483 14.01 4.47 11.13
C LYS A 483 13.35 3.09 11.12
N SER A 484 13.95 2.09 11.77
CA SER A 484 13.44 0.72 11.81
C SER A 484 12.13 0.57 12.58
N ILE A 485 11.81 1.51 13.47
CA ILE A 485 10.54 1.53 14.21
C ILE A 485 9.53 2.55 13.63
N CYS A 486 9.89 3.26 12.55
CA CYS A 486 8.95 4.10 11.83
C CYS A 486 7.98 3.23 11.04
N VAL A 487 6.70 3.61 11.05
CA VAL A 487 5.64 2.99 10.25
C VAL A 487 5.04 4.01 9.28
N GLY A 488 4.41 3.52 8.22
CA GLY A 488 3.80 4.35 7.17
C GLY A 488 4.66 4.46 5.91
N VAL A 489 4.03 4.74 4.76
CA VAL A 489 4.74 4.82 3.46
C VAL A 489 5.00 6.28 3.07
N SER A 490 3.96 7.10 3.06
CA SER A 490 4.04 8.51 2.61
C SER A 490 4.48 9.48 3.73
N LEU A 491 4.09 9.18 4.97
CA LEU A 491 4.43 9.96 6.16
C LEU A 491 4.87 8.98 7.25
N LEU A 492 6.18 8.86 7.44
CA LEU A 492 6.75 8.04 8.50
C LEU A 492 6.33 8.59 9.86
N ASN A 493 5.87 7.71 10.73
CA ASN A 493 5.48 8.01 12.11
C ASN A 493 6.11 7.01 13.07
N ILE A 494 6.48 7.44 14.27
CA ILE A 494 7.00 6.55 15.32
C ILE A 494 5.88 6.24 16.33
N PRO A 495 5.36 5.00 16.40
CA PRO A 495 4.43 4.59 17.46
C PRO A 495 5.11 4.61 18.84
N VAL A 496 4.37 5.03 19.88
CA VAL A 496 4.89 5.11 21.27
C VAL A 496 5.37 3.74 21.77
N GLU A 497 4.63 2.68 21.50
CA GLU A 497 5.00 1.33 21.97
C GLU A 497 6.25 0.79 21.25
N ALA A 498 6.43 1.10 19.97
CA ALA A 498 7.64 0.77 19.24
C ALA A 498 8.85 1.54 19.78
N LEU A 499 8.67 2.84 20.08
CA LEU A 499 9.70 3.66 20.71
C LEU A 499 10.11 3.13 22.08
N LYS A 500 9.15 2.74 22.94
CA LYS A 500 9.42 2.14 24.25
C LYS A 500 10.25 0.85 24.18
N LYS A 501 10.02 0.02 23.16
CA LYS A 501 10.73 -1.26 22.93
C LYS A 501 12.13 -1.08 22.31
N MET A 502 12.50 0.14 21.91
CA MET A 502 13.79 0.47 21.30
C MET A 502 14.96 0.10 22.24
N GLN A 503 16.05 -0.44 21.68
CA GLN A 503 17.19 -0.93 22.45
C GLN A 503 18.28 0.13 22.53
N ILE A 504 18.56 0.65 23.74
CA ILE A 504 19.55 1.70 23.96
C ILE A 504 20.85 1.08 24.51
N PRO A 505 22.01 1.28 23.86
CA PRO A 505 23.28 0.83 24.41
C PRO A 505 23.56 1.54 25.73
N MET A 506 23.81 0.79 26.80
CA MET A 506 24.12 1.35 28.10
C MET A 506 25.61 1.30 28.42
N ARG A 507 26.05 2.35 29.10
CA ARG A 507 27.40 2.53 29.63
C ARG A 507 27.32 3.01 31.07
N ALA A 508 28.42 2.86 31.80
CA ALA A 508 28.53 3.44 33.14
C ALA A 508 28.26 4.94 33.11
N MET A 509 27.61 5.47 34.15
CA MET A 509 27.20 6.88 34.22
C MET A 509 28.36 7.87 34.02
N SER A 510 29.56 7.52 34.48
CA SER A 510 30.79 8.32 34.26
C SER A 510 31.18 8.40 32.79
N GLU A 511 30.99 7.34 32.00
CA GLU A 511 31.22 7.35 30.56
C GLU A 511 30.11 8.09 29.81
N GLN A 512 28.86 7.92 30.22
CA GLN A 512 27.74 8.66 29.64
C GLN A 512 27.99 10.16 29.71
N LYS A 513 28.42 10.67 30.88
CA LYS A 513 28.79 12.08 31.07
C LYS A 513 29.94 12.52 30.15
N LYS A 514 30.99 11.71 29.99
CA LYS A 514 32.09 12.02 29.06
C LYS A 514 31.62 12.15 27.61
N ILE A 515 30.71 11.27 27.18
CA ILE A 515 30.13 11.32 25.83
C ILE A 515 29.22 12.53 25.69
N ALA A 516 28.36 12.80 26.68
CA ALA A 516 27.50 13.97 26.73
C ALA A 516 28.30 15.28 26.62
N ASP A 517 29.37 15.43 27.41
CA ASP A 517 30.24 16.60 27.37
C ASP A 517 30.91 16.78 26.00
N LYS A 518 31.41 15.68 25.42
CA LYS A 518 32.02 15.71 24.08
C LYS A 518 30.99 16.12 23.01
N TYR A 519 29.78 15.57 23.11
CA TYR A 519 28.68 15.87 22.20
C TYR A 519 28.27 17.35 22.31
N LEU A 520 28.06 17.84 23.54
CA LEU A 520 27.71 19.24 23.81
C LEU A 520 28.74 20.22 23.26
N LYS A 521 30.05 19.95 23.45
CA LYS A 521 31.12 20.78 22.89
C LYS A 521 31.03 20.87 21.37
N LYS A 522 30.80 19.73 20.69
CA LYS A 522 30.64 19.71 19.23
C LYS A 522 29.34 20.36 18.77
N GLN A 523 28.26 20.22 19.53
CA GLN A 523 27.01 20.89 19.25
C GLN A 523 27.17 22.42 19.33
N GLN A 524 27.90 22.92 20.34
CA GLN A 524 28.20 24.34 20.49
C GLN A 524 29.05 24.88 19.33
N GLU A 525 30.06 24.13 18.89
CA GLU A 525 30.86 24.47 17.71
C GLU A 525 29.99 24.57 16.45
N VAL A 526 29.03 23.66 16.28
CA VAL A 526 28.07 23.68 15.17
C VAL A 526 27.14 24.90 15.22
N ILE A 527 26.71 25.34 16.41
CA ILE A 527 25.90 26.57 16.58
C ILE A 527 26.70 27.79 16.14
N GLU A 528 27.95 27.89 16.58
CA GLU A 528 28.81 29.03 16.28
C GLU A 528 29.06 29.15 14.77
N LEU A 529 29.39 28.03 14.11
CA LEU A 529 29.57 27.98 12.66
C LEU A 529 28.29 28.35 11.90
N GLN A 530 27.11 28.05 12.44
CA GLN A 530 25.84 28.46 11.81
C GLN A 530 25.60 29.96 11.93
N LYS A 531 25.89 30.56 13.09
CA LYS A 531 25.80 32.02 13.25
C LYS A 531 26.72 32.74 12.27
N GLN A 532 27.93 32.22 12.06
CA GLN A 532 28.88 32.74 11.07
C GLN A 532 28.36 32.59 9.64
N LEU A 533 27.77 31.44 9.29
CA LEU A 533 27.18 31.22 7.97
C LEU A 533 26.00 32.17 7.71
N GLU A 534 25.07 32.31 8.67
CA GLU A 534 23.94 33.22 8.54
C GLU A 534 24.39 34.68 8.37
N ALA A 535 25.43 35.10 9.10
CA ALA A 535 26.02 36.43 8.94
C ALA A 535 26.60 36.63 7.52
N ALA A 536 27.37 35.68 7.02
CA ALA A 536 27.94 35.72 5.67
C ALA A 536 26.85 35.74 4.58
N GLU A 537 25.79 34.94 4.73
CA GLU A 537 24.65 34.94 3.80
C GLU A 537 23.88 36.27 3.81
N GLN A 538 23.75 36.92 4.97
CA GLN A 538 23.15 38.26 5.07
C GLN A 538 24.03 39.33 4.44
N GLU A 539 25.35 39.22 4.56
CA GLU A 539 26.30 40.11 3.89
C GLU A 539 26.19 39.95 2.36
N LEU A 540 26.18 38.71 1.84
CA LEU A 540 25.99 38.43 0.41
C LEU A 540 24.72 39.11 -0.16
N LYS A 541 23.61 39.10 0.58
CA LYS A 541 22.35 39.76 0.18
C LYS A 541 22.41 41.29 0.16
N LYS A 542 23.44 41.90 0.76
CA LYS A 542 23.66 43.35 0.82
C LYS A 542 24.77 43.82 -0.12
N ILE A 543 25.44 42.91 -0.84
CA ILE A 543 26.52 43.24 -1.78
C ILE A 543 25.99 43.99 -3.01
N PHE A 544 24.73 43.77 -3.36
CA PHE A 544 23.95 44.51 -4.35
C PHE A 544 22.56 44.76 -3.76
#